data_AF-A0A6N7WAP3-F1
#
_entry.id   AF-A0A6N7WAP3-F1
#
_cell.length_a   1.000
_cell.length_b   1.000
_cell.length_c   1.000
_cell.angle_alpha   90.00
_cell.angle_beta   90.00
_cell.angle_gamma   90.00
#
_symmetry.space_group_name_H-M   'P 1'
#
loop_
_entity.id
_entity.type
_entity.pdbx_description
1 polymer ?
#
loop_
_entity_poly.entity_id
_entity_poly.type
_entity_poly.pdbx_seq_one_letter_code
_entity_poly.pdbx_strand_id
1 'polypeptide(L)'
;THWFEPPWKAILSNKGILPLLWEQFEGHPNLLPAYFEPPENASPAPGWVRKPFFSREGSNVSLTTPDGVSENVDGPYTDSPWIRQAYHPLPRFGERHALVGSWVVGDRACGIGIREDVGRITKDTSCFVPHAIV
;
A
#
# COMPACT_ATOMS: atom_id res chain seq x y z
N THR A 1 -13.92 27.36 11.74
CA THR A 1 -13.38 26.76 10.50
C THR A 1 -13.89 25.34 10.39
N HIS A 2 -14.45 24.93 9.24
CA HIS A 2 -14.83 23.54 8.98
C HIS A 2 -13.78 22.90 8.06
N TRP A 3 -13.19 21.77 8.47
CA TRP A 3 -12.13 21.08 7.74
C TRP A 3 -12.71 19.94 6.90
N PHE A 4 -12.38 19.91 5.62
CA PHE A 4 -12.66 18.82 4.70
C PHE A 4 -11.36 18.49 3.95
N GLU A 5 -10.73 17.33 4.17
CA GLU A 5 -11.09 16.27 5.11
C GLU A 5 -10.92 16.63 6.60
N PRO A 6 -11.68 16.02 7.52
CA PRO A 6 -11.53 16.32 8.95
C PRO A 6 -10.21 15.74 9.50
N PRO A 7 -9.59 16.36 10.53
CA PRO A 7 -8.25 15.97 11.00
C PRO A 7 -8.09 14.50 11.39
N TRP A 8 -9.14 13.85 11.90
CA TRP A 8 -9.09 12.44 12.28
C TRP A 8 -8.81 11.50 11.10
N LYS A 9 -9.06 11.90 9.85
CA LYS A 9 -8.69 11.09 8.67
C LYS A 9 -7.18 10.91 8.54
N ALA A 10 -6.35 11.73 9.19
CA ALA A 10 -4.91 11.54 9.23
C ALA A 10 -4.52 10.18 9.87
N ILE A 11 -5.34 9.64 10.77
CA ILE A 11 -5.13 8.31 11.35
C ILE A 11 -5.33 7.22 10.28
N LEU A 12 -6.39 7.33 9.48
CA LEU A 12 -6.71 6.35 8.43
C LEU A 12 -5.70 6.36 7.27
N SER A 13 -5.12 7.52 6.98
CA SER A 13 -4.12 7.69 5.92
C SER A 13 -2.70 7.30 6.33
N ASN A 14 -2.48 6.95 7.60
CA ASN A 14 -1.18 6.56 8.14
C ASN A 14 -1.00 5.04 8.09
N LYS A 15 0.10 4.55 7.51
CA LYS A 15 0.35 3.10 7.40
C LYS A 15 0.58 2.38 8.74
N GLY A 16 0.83 3.12 9.82
CA GLY A 16 0.86 2.57 11.18
C GLY A 16 -0.48 1.95 11.62
N ILE A 17 -1.59 2.24 10.93
CA ILE A 17 -2.86 1.56 11.17
C ILE A 17 -2.87 0.11 10.66
N LEU A 18 -2.02 -0.24 9.68
CA LEU A 18 -2.06 -1.55 9.03
C LEU A 18 -1.68 -2.69 9.99
N PRO A 19 -0.61 -2.60 10.81
CA PRO A 19 -0.33 -3.61 11.83
C PRO A 19 -1.46 -3.77 12.85
N LEU A 20 -2.07 -2.66 13.27
CA LEU A 20 -3.18 -2.68 14.25
C LEU A 20 -4.45 -3.33 13.66
N LEU A 21 -4.75 -3.08 12.38
CA LEU A 21 -5.83 -3.76 11.67
C LEU A 21 -5.58 -5.25 11.56
N TRP A 22 -4.33 -5.65 11.29
CA TRP A 22 -3.98 -7.06 11.21
C TRP A 22 -4.06 -7.76 12.57
N GLU A 23 -3.54 -7.13 13.64
CA GLU A 23 -3.62 -7.65 15.01
C GLU A 23 -5.07 -7.89 15.44
N GLN A 24 -5.98 -6.96 15.13
CA GLN A 24 -7.38 -7.04 15.54
C GLN A 24 -8.22 -7.97 14.66
N PHE A 25 -7.88 -8.12 13.37
CA PHE A 25 -8.68 -8.83 12.38
C PHE A 25 -7.84 -9.82 11.57
N GLU A 26 -7.01 -10.61 12.28
CA GLU A 26 -6.14 -11.61 11.66
C GLU A 26 -6.95 -12.59 10.78
N GLY A 27 -6.45 -12.85 9.57
CA GLY A 27 -7.10 -13.74 8.60
C GLY A 27 -8.25 -13.10 7.81
N HIS A 28 -8.55 -11.80 8.00
CA HIS A 28 -9.54 -11.12 7.18
C HIS A 28 -9.13 -11.13 5.69
N PRO A 29 -10.03 -11.47 4.74
CA PRO A 29 -9.67 -11.74 3.34
C PRO A 29 -9.11 -10.53 2.57
N ASN A 30 -9.40 -9.32 3.04
CA ASN A 30 -8.90 -8.06 2.45
C ASN A 30 -7.69 -7.47 3.19
N LEU A 31 -7.14 -8.15 4.21
CA LEU A 31 -5.96 -7.70 4.94
C LEU A 31 -4.76 -8.58 4.60
N LEU A 32 -3.58 -7.95 4.62
CA LEU A 32 -2.30 -8.63 4.52
C LEU A 32 -1.59 -8.54 5.88
N PRO A 33 -0.84 -9.58 6.29
CA PRO A 33 0.00 -9.53 7.47
C PRO A 33 0.87 -8.27 7.47
N ALA A 34 0.83 -7.50 8.55
CA ALA A 34 1.59 -6.27 8.69
C ALA A 34 2.11 -6.11 10.12
N TYR A 35 3.33 -5.60 10.26
CA TYR A 35 4.05 -5.46 11.53
C TYR A 35 4.78 -4.12 11.57
N PHE A 36 4.94 -3.55 12.77
CA PHE A 36 5.86 -2.43 12.98
C PHE A 36 7.32 -2.87 12.77
N GLU A 37 8.20 -1.96 12.37
CA GLU A 37 9.63 -2.23 12.21
C GLU A 37 10.47 -1.55 13.31
N PRO A 38 11.42 -2.25 13.97
CA PRO A 38 11.80 -3.66 13.76
C PRO A 38 10.72 -4.64 14.23
N PRO A 39 10.47 -5.75 13.51
CA PRO A 39 9.47 -6.71 13.93
C PRO A 39 9.95 -7.45 15.17
N GLU A 40 9.24 -7.32 16.30
CA GLU A 40 9.60 -8.02 17.53
C GLU A 40 9.43 -9.55 17.40
N ASN A 41 8.47 -10.03 16.59
CA ASN A 41 8.07 -11.45 16.61
C ASN A 41 7.76 -12.13 15.26
N ALA A 42 7.83 -11.44 14.12
CA ALA A 42 7.60 -12.10 12.81
C ALA A 42 8.13 -11.25 11.64
N SER A 43 9.08 -11.79 10.87
CA SER A 43 9.25 -11.31 9.49
C SER A 43 8.12 -11.91 8.66
N PRO A 44 7.45 -11.15 7.77
CA PRO A 44 6.56 -11.75 6.79
C PRO A 44 7.37 -12.77 5.97
N ALA A 45 6.98 -14.03 6.04
CA ALA A 45 7.59 -15.13 5.31
C ALA A 45 6.68 -15.54 4.13
N PRO A 46 7.23 -15.87 2.95
CA PRO A 46 8.36 -15.22 2.27
C PRO A 46 7.91 -13.92 1.56
N GLY A 47 8.78 -12.92 1.54
CA GLY A 47 8.57 -11.65 0.84
C GLY A 47 7.82 -10.58 1.64
N TRP A 48 8.26 -9.33 1.52
CA TRP A 48 7.72 -8.21 2.28
C TRP A 48 7.86 -6.89 1.52
N VAL A 49 7.07 -5.91 1.95
CA VAL A 49 7.11 -4.51 1.50
C VAL A 49 7.25 -3.62 2.72
N ARG A 50 8.34 -2.84 2.77
CA ARG A 50 8.64 -1.86 3.79
C ARG A 50 8.14 -0.49 3.36
N LYS A 51 7.37 0.17 4.23
CA LYS A 51 6.68 1.43 3.89
C LYS A 51 6.76 2.41 5.06
N PRO A 52 7.21 3.66 4.85
CA PRO A 52 7.13 4.70 5.88
C PRO A 52 5.67 5.05 6.20
N PHE A 53 5.41 5.41 7.45
CA PHE A 53 4.07 5.71 7.98
C PHE A 53 3.32 6.72 7.11
N PHE A 54 3.98 7.84 6.80
CA PHE A 54 3.38 8.98 6.11
C PHE A 54 3.70 9.05 4.62
N SER A 55 4.41 8.07 4.07
CA SER A 55 4.80 8.15 2.66
C SER A 55 3.61 8.08 1.71
N ARG A 56 3.78 8.64 0.52
CA ARG A 56 2.78 8.62 -0.55
C ARG A 56 3.42 8.17 -1.85
N GLU A 57 2.57 7.86 -2.83
CA GLU A 57 2.99 7.76 -4.24
C GLU A 57 4.14 6.77 -4.51
N GLY A 58 4.25 5.72 -3.71
CA GLY A 58 5.31 4.72 -3.83
C GLY A 58 6.69 5.17 -3.34
N SER A 59 6.84 6.39 -2.81
CA SER A 59 8.10 6.92 -2.32
C SER A 59 8.61 6.17 -1.08
N ASN A 60 9.93 5.95 -1.03
CA ASN A 60 10.65 5.25 0.03
C ASN A 60 10.10 3.84 0.31
N VAL A 61 9.40 3.25 -0.67
CA VAL A 61 8.96 1.86 -0.60
C VAL A 61 10.11 0.97 -1.03
N SER A 62 10.40 -0.02 -0.20
CA SER A 62 11.30 -1.12 -0.53
C SER A 62 10.50 -2.41 -0.52
N LEU A 63 10.75 -3.31 -1.45
CA LEU A 63 10.16 -4.65 -1.41
C LEU A 63 11.22 -5.70 -1.67
N THR A 64 10.99 -6.87 -1.10
CA THR A 64 11.67 -8.11 -1.43
C THR A 64 10.61 -9.17 -1.73
N THR A 65 10.70 -9.79 -2.89
CA THR A 65 9.80 -10.86 -3.31
C THR A 65 10.22 -12.21 -2.70
N PRO A 66 9.34 -13.23 -2.70
CA PRO A 66 9.69 -14.57 -2.23
C PRO A 66 10.90 -15.21 -2.94
N ASP A 67 11.09 -14.89 -4.22
CA ASP A 67 12.20 -15.34 -5.07
C ASP A 67 13.46 -14.48 -4.92
N GLY A 68 13.48 -13.51 -3.99
CA GLY A 68 14.66 -12.74 -3.62
C GLY A 68 14.89 -11.48 -4.47
N VAL A 69 14.01 -11.16 -5.42
CA VAL A 69 14.07 -9.88 -6.15
C VAL A 69 13.82 -8.75 -5.17
N SER A 70 14.70 -7.75 -5.15
CA SER A 70 14.56 -6.58 -4.30
C SER A 70 14.48 -5.31 -5.13
N GLU A 71 13.52 -4.44 -4.81
CA GLU A 71 13.34 -3.12 -5.43
C GLU A 71 13.28 -2.07 -4.33
N ASN A 72 13.86 -0.89 -4.60
CA ASN A 72 13.81 0.26 -3.72
C ASN A 72 13.47 1.51 -4.52
N VAL A 73 12.54 2.31 -4.03
CA VAL A 73 12.17 3.61 -4.61
C VAL A 73 12.63 4.71 -3.66
N ASP A 74 13.35 5.69 -4.19
CA ASP A 74 13.81 6.85 -3.41
C ASP A 74 12.64 7.77 -3.01
N GLY A 75 12.91 8.72 -2.13
CA GLY A 75 11.94 9.75 -1.76
C GLY A 75 12.30 10.49 -0.47
N PRO A 76 11.46 11.47 -0.08
CA PRO A 76 11.77 12.37 1.03
C PRO A 76 11.41 11.81 2.43
N TYR A 77 10.74 10.67 2.53
CA TYR A 77 10.19 10.14 3.79
C TYR A 77 11.23 9.35 4.57
N THR A 78 12.13 10.07 5.26
CA THR A 78 13.25 9.49 6.03
C THR A 78 13.13 9.71 7.54
N ASP A 79 12.14 10.49 7.97
CA ASP A 79 11.97 10.99 9.34
C ASP A 79 10.79 10.34 10.09
N SER A 80 10.25 9.24 9.55
CA SER A 80 9.10 8.54 10.13
C SER A 80 9.37 7.05 10.29
N PRO A 81 8.74 6.38 11.28
CA PRO A 81 8.82 4.93 11.42
C PRO A 81 8.29 4.20 10.18
N TRP A 82 8.60 2.91 10.11
CA TRP A 82 8.21 2.04 9.01
C TRP A 82 7.36 0.88 9.51
N ILE A 83 6.55 0.37 8.59
CA ILE A 83 5.92 -0.94 8.73
C ILE A 83 6.50 -1.90 7.69
N ARG A 84 6.44 -3.20 7.99
CA ARG A 84 6.61 -4.28 7.01
C ARG A 84 5.26 -4.96 6.80
N GLN A 85 4.85 -5.06 5.55
CA GLN A 85 3.64 -5.79 5.14
C GLN A 85 4.04 -6.96 4.26
N ALA A 86 3.31 -8.08 4.35
CA ALA A 86 3.49 -9.22 3.46
C ALA A 86 3.42 -8.78 2.00
N TYR A 87 4.32 -9.30 1.18
CA TYR A 87 4.28 -9.05 -0.25
C TYR A 87 3.10 -9.77 -0.89
N HIS A 88 2.34 -9.05 -1.70
CA HIS A 88 1.30 -9.62 -2.55
C HIS A 88 1.50 -9.06 -3.96
N PRO A 89 1.77 -9.90 -4.98
CA PRO A 89 2.03 -9.41 -6.32
C PRO A 89 0.77 -8.77 -6.91
N LEU A 90 0.95 -7.63 -7.57
CA LEU A 90 -0.11 -7.08 -8.41
C LEU A 90 -0.33 -7.98 -9.64
N PRO A 91 -1.58 -8.13 -10.12
CA PRO A 91 -1.83 -8.84 -11.37
C PRO A 91 -1.06 -8.17 -12.51
N ARG A 92 -0.42 -9.00 -13.35
CA ARG A 92 0.38 -8.55 -14.49
C ARG A 92 -0.33 -8.81 -15.80
N PHE A 93 -0.56 -7.76 -16.59
CA PHE A 93 -1.13 -7.81 -17.93
C PHE A 93 -0.07 -7.36 -18.94
N GLY A 94 0.45 -8.30 -19.73
CA GLY A 94 1.65 -8.05 -20.53
C GLY A 94 2.82 -7.65 -19.63
N GLU A 95 3.41 -6.48 -19.87
CA GLU A 95 4.54 -5.95 -19.11
C GLU A 95 4.12 -4.98 -17.99
N ARG A 96 2.83 -4.84 -17.71
CA ARG A 96 2.30 -3.87 -16.74
C ARG A 96 1.65 -4.54 -15.55
N HIS A 97 1.89 -3.99 -14.37
CA HIS A 97 1.28 -4.36 -13.11
C HIS A 97 0.08 -3.45 -12.84
N ALA A 98 -1.10 -4.03 -12.67
CA ALA A 98 -2.35 -3.28 -12.50
C ALA A 98 -2.76 -3.20 -11.03
N LEU A 99 -3.16 -2.01 -10.59
CA LEU A 99 -3.69 -1.70 -9.27
C LEU A 99 -5.09 -1.12 -9.41
N VAL A 100 -6.05 -1.64 -8.64
CA VAL A 100 -7.39 -1.07 -8.50
C VAL A 100 -7.41 -0.09 -7.33
N GLY A 101 -7.91 1.12 -7.55
CA GLY A 101 -8.28 2.06 -6.50
C GLY A 101 -9.79 2.19 -6.40
N SER A 102 -10.34 2.13 -5.17
CA SER A 102 -11.76 2.37 -4.89
C SER A 102 -11.96 3.76 -4.28
N TRP A 103 -12.89 4.52 -4.81
CA TRP A 103 -13.30 5.82 -4.29
C TRP A 103 -14.45 5.67 -3.30
N VAL A 104 -14.30 6.24 -2.11
CA VAL A 104 -15.33 6.27 -1.07
C VAL A 104 -15.77 7.71 -0.85
N VAL A 105 -17.06 7.99 -1.01
CA VAL A 105 -17.69 9.29 -0.72
C VAL A 105 -18.61 9.13 0.48
N GLY A 106 -18.30 9.84 1.56
CA GLY A 106 -18.91 9.56 2.86
C GLY A 106 -18.52 8.16 3.35
N ASP A 107 -19.50 7.27 3.42
CA ASP A 107 -19.39 5.88 3.85
C ASP A 107 -19.65 4.86 2.71
N ARG A 108 -19.77 5.34 1.46
CA ARG A 108 -20.15 4.51 0.31
C ARG A 108 -19.06 4.47 -0.75
N ALA A 109 -18.77 3.27 -1.26
CA ALA A 109 -17.99 3.13 -2.48
C ALA A 109 -18.77 3.69 -3.67
N CYS A 110 -18.14 4.58 -4.44
CA CYS A 110 -18.80 5.35 -5.50
C CYS A 110 -18.12 5.24 -6.87
N GLY A 111 -16.95 4.60 -6.94
CA GLY A 111 -16.26 4.41 -8.21
C GLY A 111 -14.95 3.67 -8.04
N ILE A 112 -14.40 3.20 -9.16
CA ILE A 112 -13.08 2.59 -9.20
C ILE A 112 -12.22 3.27 -10.27
N GLY A 113 -10.91 3.09 -10.15
CA GLY A 113 -9.95 3.43 -11.19
C GLY A 113 -8.87 2.35 -11.25
N ILE A 114 -8.21 2.26 -12.40
CA ILE A 114 -7.10 1.33 -12.61
C ILE A 114 -5.85 2.15 -12.90
N ARG A 115 -4.77 1.85 -12.18
CA ARG A 115 -3.43 2.37 -12.47
C ARG A 115 -2.52 1.24 -12.90
N GLU A 116 -1.68 1.51 -13.88
CA GLU A 116 -0.69 0.56 -14.37
C GLU A 116 0.72 1.14 -14.32
N ASP A 117 1.66 0.32 -13.89
CA ASP A 117 3.10 0.63 -13.94
C ASP A 117 3.88 -0.55 -14.54
N VAL A 118 5.04 -0.28 -15.14
CA VAL A 118 5.96 -1.33 -15.59
C VAL A 118 6.66 -1.99 -14.39
N GLY A 119 6.92 -1.22 -13.33
CA GLY A 119 7.47 -1.71 -12.08
C GLY A 119 6.42 -2.32 -11.15
N ARG A 120 6.88 -3.00 -10.09
CA ARG A 120 5.99 -3.60 -9.07
C ARG A 120 5.42 -2.57 -8.09
N ILE A 121 6.08 -1.41 -7.97
CA ILE A 121 5.67 -0.30 -7.11
C ILE A 121 4.97 0.76 -7.97
N THR A 122 3.67 0.93 -7.78
CA THR A 122 2.90 2.02 -8.39
C THR A 122 3.38 3.38 -7.85
N LYS A 123 3.62 4.32 -8.74
CA LYS A 123 4.15 5.67 -8.49
C LYS A 123 3.11 6.74 -8.86
N ASP A 124 3.41 8.00 -8.54
CA ASP A 124 2.59 9.13 -9.01
C ASP A 124 2.55 9.23 -10.55
N THR A 125 3.64 8.80 -11.21
CA THR A 125 3.78 8.79 -12.67
C THR A 125 3.11 7.60 -13.35
N SER A 126 2.53 6.66 -12.60
CA SER A 126 1.87 5.49 -13.17
C SER A 126 0.65 5.90 -14.01
N CYS A 127 0.42 5.21 -15.12
CA CYS A 127 -0.66 5.57 -16.04
C CYS A 127 -2.03 5.27 -15.41
N PHE A 128 -2.96 6.23 -15.47
CA PHE A 128 -4.37 5.93 -15.27
C PHE A 128 -4.93 5.34 -16.56
N VAL A 129 -5.49 4.13 -16.50
CA VAL A 129 -5.99 3.45 -17.70
C VAL A 129 -7.53 3.46 -17.74
N PRO A 130 -8.13 3.65 -18.93
CA PRO A 130 -9.57 3.52 -19.09
C PRO A 130 -10.04 2.12 -18.70
N HIS A 131 -11.23 2.04 -18.10
CA HIS A 131 -11.88 0.77 -17.80
C HIS A 131 -13.38 0.89 -18.09
N ALA A 132 -14.03 -0.26 -18.32
CA ALA A 132 -15.47 -0.37 -18.46
C ALA A 132 -15.95 -1.59 -17.67
N ILE A 133 -17.14 -1.49 -17.09
CA ILE A 133 -17.88 -2.62 -16.54
C ILE A 133 -18.80 -3.10 -17.66
N VAL A 134 -18.62 -4.34 -18.12
CA VAL A 134 -19.32 -4.93 -19.27
C VAL A 134 -20.33 -5.98 -18.84
#